data_AF-A0A353TG73-F1
#
_entry.id   AF-A0A353TG73-F1
#
_cell.length_a   1.000
_cell.length_b   1.000
_cell.length_c   1.000
_cell.angle_alpha   90.00
_cell.angle_beta   90.00
_cell.angle_gamma   90.00
#
_symmetry.space_group_name_H-M   'P 1'
#
loop_
_entity.id
_entity.type
_entity.pdbx_description
1 polymer ?
#
loop_
_entity_poly.entity_id
_entity_poly.type
_entity_poly.pdbx_seq_one_letter_code
_entity_poly.pdbx_strand_id
1 'polypeptide(L)'
;MSKSTKHRIIAAASVIAILQLLSGCKPNQLITEKVITKIDSTAVWNLEKELHKKELRITLLETGLKRTKDENITLRNEVSKHEIHYDTTAPVDTSTGRPPVSAEIITISKSWMEKTIKEYETLIQQASTQNETLTTENTNL
;
A
#
# COMPACT_ATOMS: atom_id res chain seq x y z
N MET A 1 96.25 -8.05 24.31
CA MET A 1 95.16 -8.58 23.46
C MET A 1 95.50 -8.33 21.99
N SER A 2 95.62 -9.38 21.17
CA SER A 2 96.05 -9.29 19.76
C SER A 2 95.06 -8.48 18.92
N LYS A 3 95.56 -7.72 17.93
CA LYS A 3 94.77 -6.88 17.01
C LYS A 3 93.65 -7.67 16.33
N SER A 4 93.89 -8.95 16.03
CA SER A 4 92.90 -9.90 15.47
C SER A 4 91.69 -10.12 16.40
N THR A 5 91.91 -10.26 17.71
CA THR A 5 90.83 -10.48 18.68
C THR A 5 89.91 -9.26 18.81
N LYS A 6 90.47 -8.05 18.73
CA LYS A 6 89.69 -6.79 18.75
C LYS A 6 88.79 -6.65 17.52
N HIS A 7 89.29 -6.98 16.32
CA HIS A 7 88.49 -6.92 15.10
C HIS A 7 87.33 -7.93 15.09
N ARG A 8 87.52 -9.13 15.67
CA ARG A 8 86.45 -10.14 15.80
C ARG A 8 85.35 -9.69 16.77
N ILE A 9 85.73 -9.04 17.87
CA ILE A 9 84.76 -8.50 18.85
C ILE A 9 83.98 -7.34 18.23
N ILE A 10 84.64 -6.44 17.50
CA ILE A 10 83.97 -5.33 16.80
C ILE A 10 83.02 -5.85 15.72
N ALA A 11 83.44 -6.85 14.93
CA ALA A 11 82.57 -7.47 13.93
C ALA A 11 81.34 -8.14 14.57
N ALA A 12 81.52 -8.87 15.67
CA ALA A 12 80.42 -9.49 16.40
C ALA A 12 79.46 -8.45 16.99
N ALA A 13 79.99 -7.36 17.56
CA ALA A 13 79.17 -6.27 18.08
C ALA A 13 78.35 -5.56 16.98
N SER A 14 78.95 -5.34 15.80
CA SER A 14 78.24 -4.77 14.65
C SER A 14 77.12 -5.67 14.14
N VAL A 15 77.34 -6.99 14.09
CA VAL A 15 76.30 -7.94 13.67
C VAL A 15 75.12 -7.95 14.65
N ILE A 16 75.41 -7.92 15.96
CA ILE A 16 74.37 -7.87 17.00
C ILE A 16 73.56 -6.56 16.89
N ALA A 17 74.23 -5.43 16.66
CA ALA A 17 73.56 -4.14 16.48
C ALA A 17 72.63 -4.13 15.24
N ILE A 18 73.05 -4.74 14.13
CA ILE A 18 72.24 -4.84 12.91
C ILE A 18 71.01 -5.74 13.15
N LEU A 19 71.16 -6.84 13.89
CA LEU A 19 70.03 -7.71 14.24
C LEU A 19 68.97 -7.01 15.09
N GLN A 20 69.37 -6.12 16.00
CA GLN A 20 68.44 -5.36 16.84
C GLN A 20 67.64 -4.31 16.06
N LEU A 21 68.19 -3.78 14.96
CA LEU A 21 67.48 -2.85 14.09
C LEU A 21 66.40 -3.56 13.25
N LEU A 22 66.60 -4.83 12.90
CA LEU A 22 65.65 -5.61 12.11
C LEU A 22 64.45 -6.13 12.92
N SER A 23 64.56 -6.21 14.26
CA SER A 23 63.45 -6.63 15.13
C SER A 23 62.53 -5.49 15.59
N GLY A 24 62.78 -4.25 15.15
CA GLY A 24 62.05 -3.05 15.56
C GLY A 24 60.77 -2.72 14.79
N CYS A 25 60.43 -3.45 13.72
CA CYS A 25 59.20 -3.20 12.96
C CYS A 25 57.97 -3.74 13.71
N LYS A 26 57.31 -2.87 14.51
CA LYS A 26 55.97 -3.11 15.03
C LYS A 26 55.01 -3.26 13.84
N PRO A 27 54.20 -4.34 13.76
CA PRO A 27 53.18 -4.43 12.74
C PRO A 27 52.17 -3.29 12.92
N ASN A 28 51.82 -2.62 11.82
CA ASN A 28 50.82 -1.55 11.80
C ASN A 28 49.55 -2.06 12.54
N GLN A 29 49.20 -1.41 13.64
CA GLN A 29 47.96 -1.73 14.36
C GLN A 29 46.79 -1.46 13.42
N LEU A 30 46.09 -2.51 13.04
CA LEU A 30 44.90 -2.44 12.20
C LEU A 30 43.76 -1.94 13.11
N ILE A 31 43.52 -0.62 13.08
CA ILE A 31 42.41 -0.01 13.81
C ILE A 31 41.15 -0.22 12.97
N THR A 32 40.39 -1.26 13.29
CA THR A 32 39.05 -1.46 12.73
C THR A 32 38.07 -0.58 13.50
N GLU A 33 37.70 0.55 12.91
CA GLU A 33 36.68 1.43 13.48
C GLU A 33 35.30 0.80 13.26
N LYS A 34 34.60 0.48 14.35
CA LYS A 34 33.24 -0.05 14.29
C LYS A 34 32.26 1.10 14.11
N VAL A 35 31.85 1.36 12.87
CA VAL A 35 30.77 2.32 12.58
C VAL A 35 29.43 1.69 12.99
N ILE A 36 28.83 2.18 14.08
CA ILE A 36 27.46 1.81 14.48
C ILE A 36 26.53 2.92 13.99
N THR A 37 25.75 2.64 12.94
CA THR A 37 24.65 3.51 12.53
C THR A 37 23.52 3.41 13.56
N LYS A 38 23.40 4.41 14.42
CA LYS A 38 22.27 4.54 15.36
C LYS A 38 21.07 5.07 14.57
N ILE A 39 20.16 4.19 14.15
CA ILE A 39 18.88 4.60 13.59
C ILE A 39 18.11 5.29 14.72
N ASP A 40 17.77 6.56 14.52
CA ASP A 40 17.00 7.34 15.49
C ASP A 40 15.60 6.73 15.65
N SER A 41 15.45 5.91 16.69
CA SER A 41 14.29 5.05 16.89
C SER A 41 13.01 5.84 17.10
N THR A 42 13.12 7.12 17.47
CA THR A 42 11.99 8.04 17.63
C THR A 42 11.36 8.43 16.29
N ALA A 43 12.17 8.62 15.24
CA ALA A 43 11.65 8.93 13.90
C ALA A 43 10.89 7.74 13.30
N VAL A 44 11.42 6.53 13.47
CA VAL A 44 10.77 5.28 13.02
C VAL A 44 9.44 5.07 13.75
N TRP A 45 9.43 5.24 15.07
CA TRP A 45 8.21 5.12 15.88
C TRP A 45 7.13 6.14 15.50
N ASN A 46 7.51 7.39 15.26
CA ASN A 46 6.58 8.43 14.83
C ASN A 46 6.00 8.12 13.44
N LEU A 47 6.83 7.61 12.53
CA LEU A 47 6.38 7.21 11.19
C LEU A 47 5.38 6.05 11.27
N GLU A 48 5.66 5.03 12.08
CA GLU A 48 4.77 3.88 12.29
C GLU A 48 3.41 4.32 12.85
N LYS A 49 3.43 5.24 13.83
CA LYS A 49 2.21 5.80 14.41
C LYS A 49 1.38 6.57 13.37
N GLU A 50 2.02 7.40 12.55
CA GLU A 50 1.33 8.14 11.49
C GLU A 50 0.81 7.21 10.39
N LEU A 51 1.55 6.15 10.05
CA LEU A 51 1.12 5.11 9.12
C LEU A 51 -0.16 4.43 9.63
N HIS A 52 -0.16 3.97 10.89
CA HIS A 52 -1.31 3.32 11.49
C HIS A 52 -2.56 4.23 11.54
N LYS A 53 -2.36 5.51 11.85
CA LYS A 53 -3.44 6.50 11.84
C LYS A 53 -4.03 6.71 10.44
N LYS A 54 -3.18 6.72 9.42
CA LYS A 54 -3.62 6.82 8.01
C LYS A 54 -4.36 5.57 7.58
N GLU A 55 -3.85 4.39 7.93
CA GLU A 55 -4.49 3.10 7.63
C GLU A 55 -5.91 3.05 8.18
N LEU A 56 -6.09 3.39 9.47
CA LEU A 56 -7.41 3.43 10.11
C LEU A 56 -8.36 4.42 9.44
N ARG A 57 -7.83 5.56 8.97
CA ARG A 57 -8.62 6.55 8.23
C ARG A 57 -9.03 6.04 6.84
N ILE A 58 -8.15 5.31 6.15
CA ILE A 58 -8.46 4.68 4.87
C ILE A 58 -9.57 3.65 5.06
N THR A 59 -9.44 2.74 6.02
CA THR A 59 -10.46 1.72 6.30
C THR A 59 -11.83 2.34 6.63
N LEU A 60 -11.85 3.42 7.41
CA LEU A 60 -13.09 4.14 7.73
C LEU A 60 -13.74 4.75 6.48
N LEU A 61 -12.93 5.38 5.61
CA LEU A 61 -13.41 5.98 4.37
C LEU A 61 -13.94 4.92 3.40
N GLU A 62 -13.23 3.81 3.22
CA GLU A 62 -13.66 2.68 2.39
C GLU A 62 -14.99 2.11 2.87
N THR A 63 -15.14 1.94 4.19
CA THR A 63 -16.39 1.47 4.79
C THR A 63 -17.54 2.45 4.55
N GLY A 64 -17.29 3.76 4.75
CA GLY A 64 -18.28 4.80 4.51
C GLY A 64 -18.70 4.88 3.03
N LEU A 65 -17.75 4.74 2.11
CA LEU A 65 -18.00 4.72 0.68
C LEU A 65 -18.83 3.51 0.27
N LYS A 66 -18.50 2.32 0.79
CA LYS A 66 -19.27 1.09 0.54
C LYS A 66 -20.71 1.24 1.02
N ARG A 67 -20.91 1.73 2.24
CA ARG A 67 -22.25 1.99 2.78
C ARG A 67 -23.05 2.96 1.91
N THR A 68 -22.45 4.09 1.52
CA THR A 68 -23.09 5.09 0.66
C THR A 68 -23.49 4.50 -0.70
N LYS A 69 -22.62 3.66 -1.28
CA LYS A 69 -22.92 2.94 -2.52
C LYS A 69 -24.12 2.00 -2.35
N ASP A 70 -24.17 1.24 -1.26
CA ASP A 70 -25.26 0.30 -0.98
C ASP A 70 -26.61 1.02 -0.76
N GLU A 71 -26.59 2.14 -0.03
CA GLU A 71 -27.77 3.00 0.17
C GLU A 71 -28.24 3.63 -1.15
N ASN A 72 -27.31 4.13 -1.97
CA ASN A 72 -27.65 4.70 -3.28
C ASN A 72 -28.26 3.65 -4.23
N ILE A 73 -27.73 2.43 -4.22
CA ILE A 73 -28.32 1.29 -4.95
C ILE A 73 -29.74 1.03 -4.44
N THR A 74 -29.92 0.89 -3.12
CA THR A 74 -31.24 0.66 -2.53
C THR A 74 -32.26 1.74 -2.93
N LEU A 75 -31.89 3.02 -2.80
CA LEU A 75 -32.75 4.14 -3.20
C LEU A 75 -33.09 4.10 -4.70
N ARG A 76 -32.11 3.83 -5.57
CA ARG A 76 -32.36 3.67 -7.01
C ARG A 76 -33.28 2.48 -7.27
N ASN A 77 -33.20 1.41 -6.49
CA ASN A 77 -34.08 0.25 -6.62
C ASN A 77 -35.51 0.53 -6.14
N GLU A 78 -35.66 1.37 -5.12
CA GLU A 78 -36.94 1.65 -4.46
C GLU A 78 -37.82 2.65 -5.24
N VAL A 79 -37.28 3.37 -6.23
CA VAL A 79 -38.08 4.23 -7.11
C VAL A 79 -38.83 3.37 -8.14
N SER A 80 -39.86 2.65 -7.68
CA SER A 80 -41.03 2.36 -8.50
C SER A 80 -42.07 3.44 -8.20
N LYS A 81 -42.46 4.19 -9.22
CA LYS A 81 -43.44 5.27 -9.07
C LYS A 81 -44.68 4.90 -9.88
N HIS A 82 -45.82 4.83 -9.20
CA HIS A 82 -47.12 4.61 -9.84
C HIS A 82 -47.93 5.89 -9.69
N GLU A 83 -48.24 6.53 -10.81
CA GLU A 83 -49.01 7.76 -10.86
C GLU A 83 -50.31 7.50 -11.61
N ILE A 84 -51.44 7.87 -10.98
CA ILE A 84 -52.76 7.81 -11.60
C ILE A 84 -53.27 9.24 -11.68
N HIS A 85 -53.45 9.72 -12.90
CA HIS A 85 -54.03 11.04 -13.19
C HIS A 85 -55.51 10.87 -13.46
N TYR A 86 -56.35 11.44 -12.60
CA TYR A 86 -57.80 11.41 -12.76
C TYR A 86 -58.29 12.58 -13.62
N ASP A 87 -59.24 12.30 -14.50
CA ASP A 87 -60.03 13.33 -15.14
C ASP A 87 -61.02 13.90 -14.11
N THR A 88 -60.79 15.14 -13.71
CA THR A 88 -61.66 15.87 -12.76
C THR A 88 -62.80 16.61 -13.44
N THR A 89 -62.83 16.60 -14.78
CA THR A 89 -63.85 17.29 -15.59
C THR A 89 -64.99 16.35 -16.02
N ALA A 90 -64.78 15.04 -15.97
CA ALA A 90 -65.77 14.03 -16.30
C ALA A 90 -66.56 13.56 -15.05
N PRO A 91 -67.84 13.16 -15.22
CA PRO A 91 -68.65 12.64 -14.11
C PRO A 91 -68.08 11.33 -13.55
N VAL A 92 -68.25 11.13 -12.25
CA VAL A 92 -67.81 9.95 -11.51
C VAL A 92 -68.56 8.71 -12.00
N ASP A 93 -67.84 7.61 -12.20
CA ASP A 93 -68.44 6.31 -12.57
C ASP A 93 -69.36 5.82 -11.44
N THR A 94 -70.64 5.63 -11.76
CA THR A 94 -71.68 5.24 -10.81
C THR A 94 -71.57 3.80 -10.30
N SER A 95 -70.83 2.94 -10.99
CA SER A 95 -70.62 1.54 -10.61
C SER A 95 -69.41 1.36 -9.67
N THR A 96 -68.37 2.17 -9.86
CA THR A 96 -67.12 2.08 -9.08
C THR A 96 -66.93 3.19 -8.06
N GLY A 97 -67.68 4.30 -8.18
CA GLY A 97 -67.58 5.49 -7.33
C GLY A 97 -66.28 6.28 -7.51
N ARG A 98 -65.52 6.03 -8.59
CA ARG A 98 -64.22 6.64 -8.84
C ARG A 98 -64.27 7.61 -10.02
N PRO A 99 -63.52 8.74 -9.97
CA PRO A 99 -63.34 9.58 -11.15
C PRO A 99 -62.69 8.80 -12.29
N PRO A 100 -63.00 9.11 -13.57
CA PRO A 100 -62.36 8.46 -14.71
C PRO A 100 -60.84 8.68 -14.70
N VAL A 101 -60.07 7.68 -15.12
CA VAL A 101 -58.61 7.79 -15.24
C VAL A 101 -58.27 8.42 -16.59
N SER A 102 -57.54 9.52 -16.56
CA SER A 102 -57.04 10.22 -17.76
C SER A 102 -55.69 9.67 -18.24
N ALA A 103 -54.81 9.30 -17.31
CA ALA A 103 -53.53 8.67 -17.61
C ALA A 103 -53.03 7.84 -16.41
N GLU A 104 -52.30 6.78 -16.70
CA GLU A 104 -51.64 5.94 -15.71
C GLU A 104 -50.19 5.76 -16.12
N ILE A 105 -49.26 6.13 -15.24
CA ILE A 105 -47.83 6.08 -15.48
C ILE A 105 -47.20 5.17 -14.45
N ILE A 106 -46.58 4.09 -14.91
CA ILE A 106 -45.82 3.15 -14.08
C ILE A 106 -44.35 3.29 -14.44
N THR A 107 -43.58 3.89 -13.55
CA THR A 107 -42.12 3.97 -13.64
C THR A 107 -41.54 2.80 -12.87
N ILE A 108 -40.82 1.92 -13.55
CA ILE A 108 -40.10 0.79 -12.93
C ILE A 108 -38.61 1.05 -13.07
N SER A 109 -37.91 1.20 -11.95
CA SER A 109 -36.45 1.28 -11.96
C SER A 109 -35.83 -0.10 -12.21
N LYS A 110 -35.11 -0.28 -13.33
CA LYS A 110 -34.43 -1.55 -13.73
C LYS A 110 -33.10 -1.79 -13.01
N SER A 111 -33.07 -1.37 -11.76
CA SER A 111 -31.87 -1.20 -10.95
C SER A 111 -31.10 -2.49 -10.62
N TRP A 112 -31.78 -3.63 -10.51
CA TRP A 112 -31.14 -4.93 -10.27
C TRP A 112 -30.26 -5.36 -11.45
N MET A 113 -30.74 -5.14 -12.68
CA MET A 113 -29.99 -5.46 -13.90
C MET A 113 -28.76 -4.57 -14.04
N GLU A 114 -28.92 -3.28 -13.75
CA GLU A 114 -27.80 -2.32 -13.73
C GLU A 114 -26.78 -2.63 -12.62
N LYS A 115 -27.24 -3.09 -11.45
CA LYS A 115 -26.36 -3.55 -10.36
C LYS A 115 -25.53 -4.75 -10.80
N THR A 116 -26.19 -5.76 -11.37
CA THR A 116 -25.54 -6.96 -11.89
C THR A 116 -24.51 -6.62 -12.97
N ILE A 117 -24.83 -5.73 -13.91
CA ILE A 117 -23.89 -5.26 -14.94
C ILE A 117 -22.66 -4.61 -14.29
N LYS A 118 -22.87 -3.72 -13.31
CA LYS A 118 -21.77 -3.02 -12.62
C LYS A 118 -20.89 -3.96 -11.78
N GLU A 119 -21.46 -5.00 -11.18
CA GLU A 119 -20.71 -6.05 -10.48
C GLU A 119 -19.84 -6.84 -11.45
N TYR A 120 -20.37 -7.24 -12.60
CA TYR A 120 -19.60 -7.91 -13.65
C TYR A 120 -18.46 -7.04 -14.20
N GLU A 121 -18.73 -5.75 -14.47
CA GLU A 121 -17.69 -4.81 -14.91
C GLU A 121 -16.56 -4.69 -13.88
N THR A 122 -16.90 -4.64 -12.58
CA THR A 122 -15.91 -4.56 -11.50
C THR A 122 -15.04 -5.83 -11.45
N LEU A 123 -15.65 -7.00 -11.57
CA LEU A 123 -14.94 -8.28 -11.58
C LEU A 123 -14.01 -8.41 -12.79
N ILE A 124 -14.47 -7.98 -13.97
CA ILE A 124 -13.66 -7.96 -15.20
C ILE A 124 -12.44 -7.07 -15.02
N GLN A 125 -12.62 -5.87 -14.45
CA GLN A 125 -11.51 -4.94 -14.23
C GLN A 125 -10.50 -5.49 -13.23
N GLN A 126 -10.95 -6.09 -12.13
CA GLN A 126 -10.07 -6.75 -11.16
C GLN A 126 -9.27 -7.89 -11.78
N ALA A 127 -9.92 -8.74 -12.57
CA ALA A 127 -9.26 -9.83 -13.28
C ALA A 127 -8.22 -9.30 -14.29
N SER A 128 -8.53 -8.22 -15.00
CA SER A 128 -7.59 -7.57 -15.93
C SER A 128 -6.34 -7.07 -15.21
N THR A 129 -6.51 -6.34 -14.10
CA THR A 129 -5.38 -5.83 -13.31
C THR A 129 -4.54 -6.97 -12.71
N GLN A 130 -5.17 -8.05 -12.24
CA GLN A 130 -4.44 -9.22 -11.75
C GLN A 130 -3.63 -9.89 -12.86
N ASN A 131 -4.19 -10.05 -14.05
CA ASN A 131 -3.48 -10.62 -15.19
C ASN A 131 -2.30 -9.74 -15.64
N GLU A 132 -2.47 -8.41 -15.67
CA GLU A 132 -1.38 -7.48 -15.96
C GLU A 132 -0.24 -7.57 -14.93
N THR A 133 -0.60 -7.67 -13.65
CA THR A 133 0.36 -7.84 -12.56
C THR A 133 1.14 -9.15 -12.71
N LEU A 134 0.44 -10.27 -12.90
CA LEU A 134 1.06 -11.59 -13.11
C LEU A 134 1.91 -11.66 -14.38
N THR A 135 1.50 -10.97 -15.44
CA THR A 135 2.27 -10.88 -16.68
C THR A 135 3.56 -10.11 -16.45
N THR A 136 3.48 -8.98 -15.74
CA THR A 136 4.65 -8.16 -15.38
C THR A 136 5.62 -8.95 -14.50
N GLU A 137 5.13 -9.68 -13.50
CA GLU A 137 5.96 -10.54 -12.64
C GLU A 137 6.66 -11.64 -13.44
N ASN A 138 5.95 -12.35 -14.33
CA ASN A 138 6.53 -13.40 -15.16
C ASN A 138 7.55 -12.89 -16.20
N THR A 139 7.41 -11.65 -16.67
CA THR A 139 8.36 -11.07 -17.64
C THR A 139 9.66 -10.61 -16.97
N ASN A 140 9.64 -10.42 -15.64
CA ASN A 140 10.79 -10.00 -14.83
C ASN A 140 11.50 -11.18 -14.14
N LEU A 141 11.09 -12.42 -14.42
CA LEU A 141 11.73 -13.69 -14.02
C LEU A 141 12.55 -14.26 -15.18
#